data_AF-A0A1H9PJG7-F1
#
_entry.id   AF-A0A1H9PJG7-F1
#
_cell.length_a   1.000
_cell.length_b   1.000
_cell.length_c   1.000
_cell.angle_alpha   90.00
_cell.angle_beta   90.00
_cell.angle_gamma   90.00
#
_symmetry.space_group_name_H-M   'P 1'
#
loop_
_entity.id
_entity.type
_entity.pdbx_description
1 polymer ?
#
loop_
_entity_poly.entity_id
_entity_poly.type
_entity_poly.pdbx_seq_one_letter_code
_entity_poly.pdbx_strand_id
1 'polypeptide(L)'
;MTEIDRGRLAALAGFATTAVLLTLTVIAFLNDTFESFGWRGGEYAYSFIWIALGSALVGLVVKVAAPAPWRSAGTGLALAGSVGVLVVIALVVTFIWAWSNMAV
;
A
#
# COMPACT_ATOMS: atom_id res chain seq x y z
N MET A 1 26.88 12.23 -7.68
CA MET A 1 25.70 11.88 -6.86
C MET A 1 26.17 11.53 -5.46
N THR A 2 25.71 12.26 -4.45
CA THR A 2 26.14 12.07 -3.05
C THR A 2 25.44 10.87 -2.41
N GLU A 3 25.95 10.41 -1.28
CA GLU A 3 25.31 9.33 -0.50
C GLU A 3 23.89 9.71 -0.02
N ILE A 4 23.69 11.01 0.29
CA ILE A 4 22.39 11.58 0.63
C ILE A 4 21.42 11.47 -0.55
N ASP A 5 21.87 11.78 -1.76
CA ASP A 5 21.02 11.68 -2.96
C ASP A 5 20.61 10.23 -3.24
N ARG A 6 21.54 9.28 -3.07
CA ARG A 6 21.24 7.84 -3.21
C ARG A 6 20.23 7.37 -2.18
N GLY A 7 20.33 7.84 -0.93
CA GLY A 7 19.35 7.55 0.12
C GLY A 7 17.97 8.13 -0.19
N ARG A 8 17.90 9.37 -0.70
CA ARG A 8 16.62 9.98 -1.08
C ARG A 8 15.95 9.24 -2.24
N LEU A 9 16.71 8.87 -3.27
CA LEU A 9 16.19 8.09 -4.39
C LEU A 9 15.72 6.70 -3.95
N ALA A 10 16.46 6.02 -3.08
CA ALA A 10 16.04 4.73 -2.56
C ALA A 10 14.75 4.85 -1.73
N ALA A 11 14.63 5.88 -0.87
CA ALA A 11 13.38 6.16 -0.15
C ALA A 11 12.20 6.42 -1.10
N LEU A 12 12.41 7.24 -2.13
CA LEU A 12 11.40 7.53 -3.14
C LEU A 12 10.99 6.27 -3.90
N ALA A 13 11.96 5.42 -4.28
CA ALA A 13 11.68 4.16 -4.98
C ALA A 13 10.83 3.23 -4.11
N GLY A 14 11.15 3.11 -2.81
CA GLY A 14 10.34 2.35 -1.87
C GLY A 14 8.91 2.89 -1.78
N PHE A 15 8.74 4.20 -1.59
CA PHE A 15 7.42 4.83 -1.56
C PHE A 15 6.64 4.61 -2.87
N ALA A 16 7.27 4.90 -4.01
CA ALA A 16 6.67 4.79 -5.33
C ALA A 16 6.23 3.35 -5.64
N THR A 17 7.00 2.35 -5.21
CA THR A 17 6.66 0.94 -5.42
C THR A 17 5.32 0.60 -4.77
N THR A 18 5.15 0.92 -3.49
CA THR A 18 3.89 0.68 -2.79
C THR A 18 2.76 1.53 -3.35
N ALA A 19 3.00 2.81 -3.61
CA ALA A 19 1.98 3.72 -4.13
C ALA A 19 1.45 3.26 -5.49
N VAL A 20 2.34 2.85 -6.40
CA VAL A 20 1.98 2.32 -7.72
C VAL A 20 1.19 1.02 -7.57
N LEU A 21 1.63 0.08 -6.73
CA LEU A 21 0.91 -1.18 -6.52
C LEU A 21 -0.53 -0.94 -6.01
N LEU A 22 -0.70 -0.11 -4.97
CA LEU A 22 -2.01 0.24 -4.44
C LEU A 22 -2.89 0.91 -5.50
N THR A 23 -2.32 1.85 -6.26
CA THR A 23 -3.05 2.55 -7.34
C THR A 23 -3.46 1.60 -8.45
N LEU A 24 -2.56 0.71 -8.88
CA LEU A 24 -2.86 -0.29 -9.90
C LEU A 24 -3.93 -1.28 -9.43
N THR A 25 -3.97 -1.65 -8.14
CA THR A 25 -5.06 -2.48 -7.60
C THR A 25 -6.41 -1.78 -7.69
N VAL A 26 -6.46 -0.47 -7.39
CA VAL A 26 -7.70 0.32 -7.53
C VAL A 26 -8.10 0.43 -9.00
N ILE A 27 -7.17 0.72 -9.90
CA ILE A 27 -7.44 0.78 -11.35
C ILE A 27 -7.94 -0.59 -11.85
N ALA A 28 -7.31 -1.68 -11.42
CA ALA A 28 -7.71 -3.02 -11.82
C ALA A 28 -9.12 -3.37 -11.34
N PHE A 29 -9.50 -2.95 -10.13
CA PHE A 29 -10.87 -3.07 -9.62
C PHE A 29 -11.86 -2.27 -10.46
N LEU A 30 -11.55 -1.01 -10.78
CA LEU A 30 -12.44 -0.13 -11.55
C LEU A 30 -12.66 -0.58 -13.00
N ASN A 31 -11.78 -1.44 -13.53
CA ASN A 31 -11.83 -1.94 -14.90
C ASN A 31 -12.07 -3.45 -14.96
N ASP A 32 -12.44 -4.10 -13.84
CA ASP A 32 -12.65 -5.54 -13.74
C ASP A 32 -11.55 -6.38 -14.41
N THR A 33 -10.30 -5.92 -14.31
CA THR A 33 -9.18 -6.39 -15.16
C THR A 33 -8.88 -7.89 -15.01
N PHE A 34 -9.13 -8.44 -13.83
CA PHE A 34 -8.91 -9.85 -13.51
C PHE A 34 -10.21 -10.68 -13.49
N GLU A 35 -11.33 -10.18 -14.03
CA GLU A 35 -12.59 -10.92 -14.10
C GLU A 35 -12.43 -12.25 -14.86
N SER A 36 -11.61 -12.27 -15.93
CA SER A 36 -11.29 -13.49 -16.68
C SER A 36 -10.55 -14.56 -15.87
N PHE A 37 -9.92 -14.16 -14.76
CA PHE A 37 -9.30 -15.06 -13.78
C PHE A 37 -10.22 -15.37 -12.59
N GLY A 38 -11.49 -14.98 -12.66
CA GLY A 38 -12.51 -15.24 -11.65
C GLY A 38 -12.50 -14.26 -10.48
N TRP A 39 -11.75 -13.16 -10.55
CA TRP A 39 -11.73 -12.15 -9.49
C TRP A 39 -13.08 -11.43 -9.40
N ARG A 40 -13.52 -11.16 -8.18
CA ARG A 40 -14.65 -10.29 -7.86
C ARG A 40 -14.14 -9.12 -7.02
N GLY A 41 -15.05 -8.20 -6.65
CA GLY A 41 -14.68 -7.00 -5.89
C GLY A 41 -13.95 -7.28 -4.57
N GLY A 42 -14.23 -8.42 -3.92
CA GLY A 42 -13.58 -8.81 -2.67
C GLY A 42 -12.09 -9.10 -2.82
N GLU A 43 -11.68 -9.75 -3.90
CA GLU A 43 -10.31 -10.15 -4.18
C GLU A 43 -9.39 -8.94 -4.37
N TYR A 44 -9.90 -7.87 -5.01
CA TYR A 44 -9.18 -6.59 -5.11
C TYR A 44 -9.04 -5.92 -3.73
N ALA A 45 -10.09 -5.94 -2.91
CA ALA A 45 -10.04 -5.39 -1.57
C ALA A 45 -9.03 -6.13 -0.68
N TYR A 46 -9.02 -7.47 -0.71
CA TYR A 46 -8.01 -8.27 -0.02
C TYR A 46 -6.60 -7.97 -0.51
N SER A 47 -6.42 -7.87 -1.83
CA SER A 47 -5.12 -7.54 -2.42
C SER A 47 -4.62 -6.17 -1.96
N PHE A 48 -5.49 -5.16 -1.96
CA PHE A 48 -5.16 -3.82 -1.47
C PHE A 48 -4.71 -3.84 0.00
N ILE A 49 -5.45 -4.55 0.85
CA ILE A 49 -5.12 -4.72 2.28
C ILE A 49 -3.76 -5.39 2.45
N TRP A 50 -3.51 -6.49 1.74
CA TRP A 50 -2.25 -7.21 1.82
C TRP A 50 -1.07 -6.41 1.28
N ILE A 51 -1.24 -5.61 0.22
CA ILE A 51 -0.20 -4.71 -0.28
C ILE A 51 0.11 -3.63 0.76
N ALA A 52 -0.91 -3.03 1.38
CA ALA A 52 -0.73 -1.99 2.39
C ALA A 52 -0.02 -2.52 3.65
N LEU A 53 -0.53 -3.61 4.23
CA LEU A 53 0.08 -4.26 5.40
C LEU A 53 1.46 -4.82 5.09
N GLY A 54 1.59 -5.52 3.96
CA GLY A 54 2.84 -6.11 3.49
C GLY A 54 3.90 -5.04 3.29
N SER A 55 3.57 -3.92 2.64
CA SER A 55 4.51 -2.81 2.46
C SER A 55 4.92 -2.16 3.78
N ALA A 56 3.98 -2.00 4.72
CA ALA A 56 4.28 -1.45 6.04
C ALA A 56 5.29 -2.34 6.79
N LEU A 57 5.02 -3.64 6.86
CA LEU A 57 5.86 -4.62 7.57
C LEU A 57 7.19 -4.87 6.86
N VAL A 58 7.17 -5.13 5.56
CA VAL A 58 8.38 -5.33 4.75
C VAL A 58 9.24 -4.07 4.76
N GLY A 59 8.63 -2.88 4.72
CA GLY A 59 9.35 -1.62 4.85
C GLY A 59 10.15 -1.52 6.15
N LEU A 60 9.55 -1.92 7.28
CA LEU A 60 10.27 -1.99 8.56
C LEU A 60 11.42 -2.99 8.52
N VAL A 61 11.20 -4.18 7.96
CA VAL A 61 12.25 -5.21 7.82
C VAL A 61 13.40 -4.70 6.95
N VAL A 62 13.11 -4.11 5.79
CA VAL A 62 14.11 -3.52 4.88
C VAL A 62 14.87 -2.39 5.57
N LYS A 63 14.18 -1.55 6.35
CA LYS A 63 14.82 -0.45 7.11
C LYS A 63 15.82 -0.96 8.15
N VAL A 64 15.64 -2.17 8.69
CA VAL A 64 16.55 -2.74 9.69
C VAL A 64 17.65 -3.57 9.04
N ALA A 65 17.28 -4.43 8.09
CA ALA A 65 18.16 -5.46 7.54
C ALA A 65 18.95 -5.03 6.30
N ALA A 66 18.46 -4.07 5.52
CA ALA A 66 19.11 -3.72 4.26
C ALA A 66 20.39 -2.89 4.48
N PRO A 67 21.43 -3.10 3.63
CA PRO A 67 22.61 -2.24 3.62
C PRO A 67 22.27 -0.83 3.09
N ALA A 68 23.13 0.14 3.38
CA ALA A 68 23.05 1.44 2.73
C ALA A 68 23.31 1.29 1.21
N PRO A 69 22.60 2.03 0.33
CA PRO A 69 21.60 3.06 0.63
C PRO A 69 20.16 2.52 0.78
N TRP A 70 19.92 1.25 0.46
CA TRP A 70 18.60 0.62 0.39
C TRP A 70 17.81 0.60 1.69
N ARG A 71 18.49 0.76 2.83
CA ARG A 71 17.83 0.99 4.13
C ARG A 71 16.75 2.08 4.09
N SER A 72 17.00 3.14 3.34
CA SER A 72 16.06 4.25 3.17
C SER A 72 14.81 3.89 2.35
N ALA A 73 14.92 2.93 1.42
CA ALA A 73 13.77 2.37 0.69
C ALA A 73 12.76 1.73 1.63
N GLY A 74 13.23 1.07 2.69
CA GLY A 74 12.38 0.53 3.74
C GLY A 74 11.53 1.61 4.43
N THR A 75 12.06 2.82 4.59
CA THR A 75 11.28 3.94 5.16
C THR A 75 10.18 4.40 4.20
N GLY A 76 10.48 4.46 2.90
CA GLY A 76 9.48 4.79 1.87
C GLY A 76 8.35 3.76 1.78
N LEU A 77 8.70 2.47 1.77
CA LEU A 77 7.75 1.35 1.80
C LEU A 77 6.86 1.42 3.05
N ALA A 78 7.48 1.61 4.22
CA ALA A 78 6.76 1.68 5.50
C ALA A 78 5.77 2.84 5.52
N LEU A 79 6.19 4.04 5.09
CA LEU A 79 5.35 5.23 5.03
C LEU A 79 4.14 5.02 4.10
N ALA A 80 4.38 4.59 2.86
CA ALA A 80 3.31 4.36 1.89
C ALA A 80 2.35 3.26 2.35
N GLY A 81 2.89 2.16 2.90
CA GLY A 81 2.11 1.07 3.45
C GLY A 81 1.22 1.51 4.61
N SER A 82 1.76 2.28 5.58
CA SER A 82 0.98 2.83 6.69
C SER A 82 -0.13 3.77 6.23
N VAL A 83 0.12 4.62 5.22
CA VAL A 83 -0.93 5.45 4.62
C VAL A 83 -2.02 4.57 3.99
N GLY A 84 -1.65 3.52 3.25
CA GLY A 84 -2.61 2.55 2.71
C GLY A 84 -3.46 1.88 3.80
N VAL A 85 -2.86 1.50 4.93
CA VAL A 85 -3.59 0.92 6.08
C VAL A 85 -4.57 1.93 6.67
N LEU A 86 -4.18 3.20 6.82
CA LEU A 86 -5.08 4.25 7.30
C LEU A 86 -6.26 4.46 6.36
N VAL A 87 -6.05 4.39 5.04
CA VAL A 87 -7.13 4.45 4.04
C VAL A 87 -8.10 3.28 4.24
N VAL A 88 -7.62 2.05 4.43
CA VAL A 88 -8.48 0.89 4.72
C VAL A 88 -9.32 1.13 5.98
N ILE A 89 -8.69 1.57 7.07
CA ILE A 89 -9.39 1.86 8.33
C ILE A 89 -10.48 2.92 8.11
N ALA A 90 -10.16 4.01 7.42
CA ALA A 90 -11.12 5.08 7.12
C ALA A 90 -12.31 4.57 6.30
N LEU A 91 -12.08 3.72 5.30
CA LEU A 91 -13.14 3.13 4.49
C LEU A 91 -14.03 2.20 5.32
N VAL A 92 -13.44 1.34 6.16
CA VAL A 92 -14.20 0.44 7.04
C VAL A 92 -15.05 1.23 8.04
N VAL A 93 -14.49 2.25 8.69
CA VAL A 93 -15.22 3.11 9.63
C VAL A 93 -16.38 3.82 8.92
N THR A 94 -16.13 4.36 7.72
CA THR A 94 -17.16 5.06 6.93
C THR A 94 -18.28 4.10 6.51
N PHE A 95 -17.93 2.88 6.11
CA PHE A 95 -18.90 1.84 5.75
C PHE A 95 -19.78 1.45 6.95
N ILE A 96 -19.17 1.18 8.11
CA ILE A 96 -19.91 0.84 9.33
C ILE A 96 -20.84 1.99 9.72
N TRP A 97 -20.33 3.22 9.71
CA TRP A 97 -21.13 4.41 10.02
C TRP A 97 -22.32 4.58 9.06
N ALA A 98 -22.10 4.45 7.75
CA ALA A 98 -23.17 4.52 6.77
C ALA A 98 -24.23 3.43 7.00
N TRP A 99 -23.79 2.19 7.23
CA TRP A 99 -24.68 1.07 7.53
C TRP A 99 -25.53 1.30 8.78
N SER A 100 -24.91 1.79 9.86
CA SER A 100 -25.60 2.10 11.11
C SER A 100 -26.69 3.17 10.94
N ASN A 101 -26.50 4.14 10.04
CA ASN A 101 -27.49 5.19 9.78
C ASN A 101 -28.61 4.78 8.81
N MET A 102 -28.41 3.73 8.00
CA MET A 102 -29.45 3.19 7.12
C MET A 102 -30.35 2.16 7.82
N ALA A 103 -29.86 1.56 8.90
CA ALA A 103 -30.58 0.56 9.69
C ALA A 103 -31.55 1.17 10.74
N VAL A 104 -31.69 2.50 10.75
CA VAL A 104 -32.64 3.28 11.56
C VAL A 104 -33.76 3.79 10.66
#